data_AF-A0A947F6S8-F1
#
_entry.id   AF-A0A947F6S8-F1
#
_cell.length_a   1.000
_cell.length_b   1.000
_cell.length_c   1.000
_cell.angle_alpha   90.00
_cell.angle_beta   90.00
_cell.angle_gamma   90.00
#
_symmetry.space_group_name_H-M   'P 1'
#
loop_
_entity.id
_entity.type
_entity.pdbx_description
1 polymer ?
#
loop_
_entity_poly.entity_id
_entity_poly.type
_entity_poly.pdbx_seq_one_letter_code
_entity_poly.pdbx_strand_id
1 'polypeptide(L)' 'MVEVVLSPHSVLSGQTLQEISFREKFGLTVLAVWRKGEVIRTGLRNLQLQFGDALLLPVILLILAVLMLILPLLWPLT' A
#
# COMPACT_ATOMS: atom_id res chain seq x y z
N MET A 1 -7.01 7.00 -3.26
CA MET A 1 -5.68 6.45 -2.94
C MET A 1 -5.57 6.36 -1.43
N VAL A 2 -4.86 5.38 -0.89
CA VAL A 2 -4.57 5.34 0.57
C VAL A 2 -3.08 5.58 0.73
N GLU A 3 -2.76 6.52 1.60
CA GLU A 3 -1.39 6.85 1.99
C GLU A 3 -1.12 6.19 3.34
N VAL A 4 -0.04 5.42 3.41
CA VAL A 4 0.40 4.75 4.63
C VAL A 4 1.76 5.29 5.01
N VAL A 5 1.86 5.93 6.17
CA VAL A 5 3.12 6.46 6.69
C VAL A 5 3.80 5.37 7.51
N LEU A 6 5.10 5.15 7.27
CA LEU A 6 5.89 4.23 8.09
C LEU A 6 6.09 4.83 9.49
N SER A 7 5.68 4.09 10.51
CA SER A 7 5.90 4.49 11.91
C SER A 7 7.40 4.47 12.26
N PRO A 8 7.85 5.31 13.23
CA PRO A 8 9.27 5.38 13.62
C PRO A 8 9.86 4.06 14.13
N HIS A 9 8.99 3.20 14.66
CA HIS A 9 9.34 1.87 15.18
C HIS A 9 9.05 0.74 14.18
N SER A 10 8.76 1.07 12.92
CA SER A 10 8.51 0.07 11.90
C SER A 10 9.77 -0.73 11.62
N VAL A 11 9.69 -2.04 11.78
CA VAL A 11 10.74 -2.99 11.39
C VAL A 11 11.07 -2.95 9.90
N LEU A 12 10.28 -2.23 9.09
CA LEU A 12 10.47 -2.10 7.65
C LEU A 12 11.50 -1.04 7.26
N SER A 13 11.92 -0.17 8.20
CA SER A 13 12.93 0.85 7.93
C SER A 13 14.27 0.20 7.56
N GLY A 14 14.92 0.69 6.51
CA GLY A 14 16.18 0.18 6.00
C GLY A 14 16.05 -1.04 5.08
N GLN A 15 14.87 -1.65 4.99
CA GLN A 15 14.59 -2.75 4.07
C GLN A 15 13.97 -2.24 2.77
N THR A 16 14.17 -2.99 1.69
CA THR A 16 13.54 -2.75 0.39
C THR A 16 12.19 -3.46 0.31
N LEU A 17 11.31 -2.98 -0.57
CA LEU A 17 10.02 -3.66 -0.82
C LEU A 17 10.18 -5.11 -1.29
N GLN A 18 11.30 -5.42 -1.95
CA GLN A 18 11.66 -6.77 -2.35
C GLN A 18 12.06 -7.64 -1.16
N GLU A 19 12.92 -7.15 -0.26
CA GLU A 19 13.35 -7.90 0.94
C GLU A 19 12.19 -8.24 1.87
N ILE A 20 11.20 -7.34 1.95
CA ILE A 20 10.01 -7.54 2.78
C ILE A 20 8.99 -8.48 2.10
N SER A 21 9.18 -8.82 0.81
CA SER A 21 8.18 -9.46 -0.04
C SER A 21 6.81 -8.78 0.09
N PHE A 22 6.77 -7.44 -0.01
CA PHE A 22 5.61 -6.62 0.38
C PHE A 22 4.28 -7.10 -0.23
N ARG A 23 4.30 -7.48 -1.52
CA ARG A 23 3.12 -8.01 -2.22
C ARG A 23 2.62 -9.31 -1.61
N GLU A 24 3.51 -10.24 -1.26
CA GLU A 24 3.14 -11.53 -0.70
C GLU A 24 2.67 -11.39 0.75
N LYS A 25 3.33 -10.53 1.51
CA LYS A 25 3.04 -10.32 2.93
C LYS A 25 1.75 -9.52 3.16
N PHE A 26 1.45 -8.53 2.32
CA PHE A 26 0.33 -7.61 2.51
C PHE A 26 -0.74 -7.69 1.42
N GLY A 27 -0.53 -8.47 0.35
CA GLY A 27 -1.47 -8.56 -0.78
C GLY A 27 -1.56 -7.29 -1.63
N LEU A 28 -0.74 -6.27 -1.36
CA LEU A 28 -0.84 -4.94 -1.96
C LEU A 28 0.41 -4.59 -2.76
N THR A 29 0.23 -3.75 -3.79
CA THR A 29 1.34 -3.20 -4.58
C THR A 29 1.57 -1.76 -4.17
N VAL A 30 2.83 -1.39 -3.94
CA VAL A 30 3.20 0.02 -3.77
C VAL A 30 3.27 0.67 -5.15
N LEU A 31 2.51 1.74 -5.35
CA LEU A 31 2.47 2.48 -6.62
C LEU A 31 3.49 3.61 -6.66
N ALA A 32 3.75 4.23 -5.50
CA ALA A 32 4.72 5.29 -5.35
C ALA A 32 5.21 5.38 -3.89
N VAL A 33 6.36 6.02 -3.70
CA VAL A 33 6.87 6.45 -2.40
C VAL A 33 6.99 7.95 -2.43
N TRP A 34 6.39 8.63 -1.45
CA TRP A 34 6.58 10.05 -1.24
C TRP A 34 7.64 10.25 -0.16
N ARG A 35 8.70 10.99 -0.50
CA ARG A 35 9.84 11.27 0.38
C ARG A 35 10.24 12.73 0.24
N LYS A 36 10.19 13.48 1.34
CA LYS A 36 10.68 14.87 1.41
C LYS A 36 10.14 15.79 0.30
N GLY A 37 8.88 15.62 -0.09
CA GLY A 37 8.25 16.42 -1.15
C GLY A 37 8.31 15.82 -2.55
N GLU A 38 9.08 14.75 -2.76
CA GLU A 38 9.24 14.11 -4.06
C GLU A 38 8.46 12.79 -4.16
N VAL A 39 7.92 12.51 -5.36
CA VAL A 39 7.21 11.27 -5.66
C VAL A 39 8.10 10.35 -6.47
N ILE A 40 8.55 9.25 -5.85
CA ILE A 40 9.33 8.20 -6.48
C ILE A 40 8.37 7.14 -7.02
N ARG A 41 8.47 6.81 -8.31
CA ARG A 41 7.63 5.78 -8.98
C ARG A 41 8.41 4.66 -9.65
N THR A 42 9.72 4.86 -9.83
CA THR A 42 10.62 3.91 -10.48
C THR A 42 11.50 3.22 -9.44
N GLY A 43 12.00 2.03 -9.77
CA GLY A 43 12.95 1.31 -8.89
C GLY A 43 12.40 0.91 -7.52
N LEU A 44 11.07 0.99 -7.31
CA LEU A 44 10.44 0.82 -6.00
C LEU A 44 10.80 -0.50 -5.31
N ARG A 45 10.96 -1.59 -6.07
CA ARG A 45 11.33 -2.90 -5.54
C ARG A 45 12.65 -2.86 -4.76
N ASN A 46 13.62 -2.09 -5.25
CA ASN A 46 14.97 -2.01 -4.69
C ASN A 46 15.17 -0.75 -3.83
N LEU A 47 14.13 0.08 -3.70
CA LEU A 47 14.17 1.29 -2.92
C LEU A 47 14.17 0.93 -1.43
N GLN A 48 15.25 1.27 -0.72
CA GLN A 48 15.29 1.16 0.74
C GLN A 48 14.32 2.18 1.34
N LEU A 49 13.41 1.68 2.17
CA LEU A 49 12.43 2.49 2.88
C LEU A 49 13.11 3.26 4.01
N GLN A 50 12.73 4.52 4.17
CA GLN A 50 13.23 5.42 5.20
C GLN A 50 12.09 5.88 6.09
N PHE A 51 12.46 6.28 7.31
CA PHE A 51 11.51 6.93 8.20
C PHE A 51 10.95 8.21 7.56
N GLY A 52 9.63 8.40 7.71
CA GLY A 52 8.92 9.53 7.09
C GLY A 52 8.52 9.30 5.63
N ASP A 53 8.87 8.16 5.03
CA ASP A 53 8.31 7.77 3.73
C ASP A 53 6.81 7.51 3.87
N ALA A 54 6.04 8.05 2.94
CA ALA A 54 4.65 7.68 2.75
C ALA A 54 4.54 6.73 1.55
N LEU A 55 4.03 5.54 1.82
CA LEU A 55 3.75 4.51 0.83
C LEU A 55 2.38 4.75 0.25
N LEU A 56 2.31 4.77 -1.07
CA LEU A 56 1.10 5.05 -1.78
C LEU A 56 0.53 3.76 -2.37
N LEU A 57 -0.66 3.39 -1.88
CA LEU A 57 -1.29 2.10 -2.16
C LEU A 57 -2.59 2.27 -2.95
N PRO A 58 -2.93 1.31 -3.84
CA PRO A 58 -4.19 1.30 -4.56
C PRO A 58 -5.34 0.95 -3.60
N VAL A 59 -6.41 1.75 -3.62
CA VAL A 59 -7.63 1.48 -2.81
C VAL A 59 -8.60 0.55 -3.53
N ILE A 60 -8.36 0.29 -4.82
CA ILE A 60 -9.31 -0.44 -5.67
C ILE A 60 -9.63 -1.82 -5.13
N LEU A 61 -8.64 -2.54 -4.56
CA LEU A 61 -8.85 -3.88 -4.03
C LEU A 61 -9.74 -3.88 -2.77
N LEU A 62 -9.53 -2.91 -1.87
CA LEU A 62 -10.36 -2.76 -0.68
C LEU A 62 -11.78 -2.33 -1.05
N ILE A 63 -11.94 -1.40 -2.00
CA ILE A 63 -13.24 -0.96 -2.49
C ILE A 63 -13.99 -2.12 -3.16
N LEU A 64 -13.31 -2.93 -3.98
CA LEU A 64 -13.91 -4.12 -4.58
C LEU A 64 -14.30 -5.16 -3.52
N ALA A 65 -13.44 -5.42 -2.52
CA ALA A 65 -13.76 -6.34 -1.43
C ALA A 65 -14.95 -5.87 -0.59
N VAL A 66 -14.99 -4.57 -0.26
CA VAL A 66 -16.13 -3.94 0.43
C VAL A 66 -17.37 -4.03 -0.43
N LEU A 67 -17.29 -3.70 -1.73
CA LEU A 67 -18.39 -3.80 -2.67
C LEU A 67 -18.92 -5.23 -2.74
N MET A 68 -18.06 -6.24 -2.87
CA MET A 68 -18.48 -7.65 -2.88
C MET A 68 -19.17 -8.09 -1.57
N LEU A 69 -18.76 -7.52 -0.43
CA LEU A 69 -19.32 -7.84 0.88
C LEU A 69 -20.69 -7.18 1.12
N ILE A 70 -20.89 -5.96 0.61
CA ILE A 70 -22.15 -5.21 0.75
C ILE A 70 -23.12 -5.38 -0.43
N LEU A 71 -22.64 -5.86 -1.59
CA LEU A 71 -23.46 -6.15 -2.78
C LEU A 71 -24.63 -7.09 -2.48
N PRO A 72 -24.47 -8.20 -1.74
CA PRO A 72 -25.61 -9.05 -1.37
C PRO A 72 -26.57 -8.37 -0.37
N LEU A 73 -26.11 -7.37 0.39
CA LEU A 73 -26.93 -6.61 1.34
C LEU A 73 -27.70 -5.47 0.65
N LEU A 74 -27.17 -4.94 -0.46
CA LEU A 74 -27.81 -3.94 -1.32
C LEU A 74 -28.82 -4.54 -2.30
N TRP A 75 -28.96 -5.88 -2.35
CA TRP A 75 -29.99 -6.56 -3.13
C TRP A 75 -31.20 -6.94 -2.25
N PRO A 76 -32.22 -6.08 -2.12
CA PRO A 76 -33.57 -6.54 -1.95
C PRO A 76 -34.31 -6.48 -3.30
N LEU A 77 -35.12 -7.50 -3.58
CA LEU A 77 -36.04 -7.67 -4.73
C LEU A 77 -35.53 -8.47 -5.95
N THR A 78 -35.33 -9.77 -5.73
CA THR A 78 -35.97 -10.82 -6.54
C THR A 78 -36.52 -11.88 -5.61
#